data_AF-A0A8H3EMW8-F1
#
_entry.id   AF-A0A8H3EMW8-F1
#
_cell.length_a   1.000
_cell.length_b   1.000
_cell.length_c   1.000
_cell.angle_alpha   90.00
_cell.angle_beta   90.00
_cell.angle_gamma   90.00
#
_symmetry.space_group_name_H-M   'P 1'
#
loop_
_entity.id
_entity.type
_entity.pdbx_description
1 polymer ?
#
loop_
_entity_poly.entity_id
_entity_poly.type
_entity_poly.pdbx_seq_one_letter_code
_entity_poly.pdbx_strand_id
1 'polypeptide(L)'
;MSATENITNDAQGNPLTTKSQVLETGAAAGQSFGPVKAICAHLNAFHVYASDSKRCVEANHYCSHLNEDVRQCLIYDTPAPNARLIGVEYMISATLYKTLSQSERKLWHSHVFEVKSGMLILPGPEGLPTGIWEEAETKEMEDVVGLYGKTYHFWQVDRGDKLPLGGPELMMSFTGEGQQEGLSELIGERDSRFKVSSKQKRDKRAYIEEPEIHEGRLKVRARATMYADDDTDADRVWKESFASEDSK
;
A
#
# COMPACT_ATOMS: atom_id res chain seq x y z
N MET A 1 32.55 7.73 -14.61
CA MET A 1 31.26 8.28 -14.13
C MET A 1 30.21 7.76 -15.08
N SER A 2 29.43 6.76 -14.67
CA SER A 2 28.38 6.20 -15.52
C SER A 2 27.34 7.27 -15.76
N ALA A 3 26.98 7.51 -17.02
CA ALA A 3 25.73 8.18 -17.32
C ALA A 3 24.64 7.39 -16.59
N THR A 4 23.92 8.05 -15.67
CA THR A 4 22.72 7.50 -15.06
C THR A 4 21.78 7.18 -16.20
N GLU A 5 21.65 5.89 -16.54
CA GLU A 5 20.57 5.41 -17.39
C GLU A 5 19.30 6.03 -16.82
N ASN A 6 18.56 6.76 -17.67
CA ASN A 6 17.25 7.26 -17.28
C ASN A 6 16.40 6.03 -17.01
N ILE A 7 16.28 5.65 -15.74
CA ILE A 7 15.31 4.66 -15.33
C ILE A 7 13.97 5.33 -15.65
N THR A 8 13.32 4.92 -16.73
CA THR A 8 11.98 5.37 -17.08
C THR A 8 11.01 4.49 -16.31
N ASN A 9 10.17 5.07 -15.48
CA ASN A 9 9.17 4.36 -14.67
C ASN A 9 7.91 3.98 -15.46
N ASP A 10 8.07 3.66 -16.75
CA ASP A 10 7.03 3.41 -17.77
C ASP A 10 5.91 4.47 -17.88
N ALA A 11 5.99 5.55 -17.11
CA ALA A 11 5.10 6.70 -17.23
C ALA A 11 5.27 7.39 -18.59
N GLN A 12 4.18 7.92 -19.11
CA GLN A 12 4.19 8.63 -20.39
C GLN A 12 4.95 9.97 -20.27
N GLY A 13 5.99 10.14 -21.08
CA GLY A 13 6.74 11.39 -21.14
C GLY A 13 8.15 11.21 -21.72
N ASN A 14 8.87 12.33 -21.83
CA ASN A 14 10.30 12.31 -22.14
C ASN A 14 11.11 12.25 -20.84
N PRO A 15 12.33 11.70 -20.88
CA PRO A 15 13.24 11.78 -19.74
C PRO A 15 13.52 13.22 -19.31
N LEU A 16 13.95 13.39 -18.05
CA LEU A 16 14.36 14.69 -17.53
C LEU A 16 15.49 15.28 -18.37
N THR A 17 15.35 16.55 -18.75
CA THR A 17 16.41 17.27 -19.46
C THR A 17 17.57 17.58 -18.50
N THR A 18 18.78 17.76 -19.03
CA THR A 18 19.93 18.23 -18.23
C THR A 18 19.61 19.54 -17.49
N LYS A 19 18.82 20.42 -18.11
CA LYS A 19 18.35 21.65 -17.48
C LYS A 19 17.50 21.34 -16.24
N SER A 20 16.52 20.44 -16.35
CA SER A 20 15.66 20.04 -15.23
C SER A 20 16.50 19.45 -14.09
N GLN A 21 17.41 18.52 -14.40
CA GLN A 21 18.28 17.87 -13.41
C GLN A 21 19.13 18.89 -12.63
N VAL A 22 19.73 19.89 -13.32
CA VAL A 22 20.53 20.94 -12.68
C VAL A 22 19.67 21.84 -11.80
N LEU A 23 18.51 22.28 -12.29
CA LEU A 23 17.59 23.14 -11.53
C LEU A 23 17.04 22.43 -10.31
N GLU A 24 16.63 21.17 -10.45
CA GLU A 24 16.11 20.33 -9.37
C GLU A 24 17.18 20.05 -8.33
N THR A 25 18.42 19.79 -8.73
CA THR A 25 19.55 19.62 -7.79
C THR A 25 19.78 20.89 -6.97
N GLY A 26 19.79 22.07 -7.62
CA GLY A 26 19.93 23.35 -6.94
C GLY A 26 18.77 23.64 -5.98
N ALA A 27 17.54 23.34 -6.40
CA ALA A 27 16.35 23.45 -5.57
C ALA A 27 16.41 22.50 -4.37
N ALA A 28 16.83 21.26 -4.56
CA ALA A 28 16.93 20.26 -3.51
C ALA A 28 18.00 20.60 -2.46
N ALA A 29 19.05 21.31 -2.84
CA ALA A 29 20.06 21.80 -1.92
C ALA A 29 19.58 22.99 -1.06
N GLY A 30 18.66 23.82 -1.58
CA GLY A 30 18.19 25.04 -0.91
C GLY A 30 16.88 24.90 -0.13
N GLN A 31 16.03 23.92 -0.48
CA GLN A 31 14.71 23.75 0.13
C GLN A 31 14.71 22.71 1.26
N SER A 32 13.82 22.89 2.23
CA SER A 32 13.60 21.91 3.29
C SER A 32 12.51 20.91 2.87
N PHE A 33 12.83 19.62 2.92
CA PHE A 33 11.87 18.52 2.71
C PHE A 33 11.44 17.88 4.04
N GLY A 34 11.15 18.69 5.06
CA GLY A 34 10.84 18.24 6.43
C GLY A 34 9.85 17.06 6.49
N PRO A 35 8.65 17.16 5.89
CA PRO A 35 7.66 16.07 5.91
C PRO A 35 8.16 14.77 5.25
N VAL A 36 8.83 14.87 4.10
CA VAL A 36 9.35 13.67 3.38
C VAL A 36 10.49 13.03 4.17
N LYS A 37 11.33 13.84 4.83
CA LYS A 37 12.40 13.35 5.73
C LYS A 37 11.89 12.68 7.00
N ALA A 38 10.59 12.80 7.32
CA ALA A 38 9.97 12.12 8.46
C ALA A 38 9.51 10.68 8.14
N ILE A 39 9.65 10.22 6.89
CA ILE A 39 9.44 8.81 6.54
C ILE A 39 10.47 7.97 7.31
N CYS A 40 9.97 7.03 8.12
CA CYS A 40 10.76 6.22 9.05
C CYS A 40 10.69 4.71 8.76
N ALA A 41 9.75 4.26 7.93
CA ALA A 41 9.59 2.85 7.61
C ALA A 41 9.30 2.62 6.12
N HIS A 42 9.87 1.54 5.58
CA HIS A 42 9.51 0.97 4.28
C HIS A 42 8.86 -0.39 4.51
N LEU A 43 7.61 -0.55 4.11
CA LEU A 43 6.91 -1.84 4.11
C LEU A 43 6.58 -2.25 2.66
N ASN A 44 6.48 -3.54 2.42
CA ASN A 44 6.05 -4.10 1.15
C ASN A 44 4.90 -5.11 1.38
N ALA A 45 3.82 -4.90 0.64
CA ALA A 45 2.55 -5.61 0.76
C ALA A 45 1.92 -5.82 -0.62
N PHE A 46 0.73 -6.42 -0.64
CA PHE A 46 -0.10 -6.52 -1.85
C PHE A 46 -1.50 -6.01 -1.55
N HIS A 47 -1.95 -5.06 -2.36
CA HIS A 47 -3.28 -4.48 -2.28
C HIS A 47 -4.20 -5.12 -3.31
N VAL A 48 -5.45 -5.37 -2.93
CA VAL A 48 -6.53 -5.78 -3.85
C VAL A 48 -7.55 -4.68 -4.01
N TYR A 49 -8.15 -4.57 -5.19
CA TYR A 49 -9.21 -3.59 -5.42
C TYR A 49 -10.47 -4.02 -4.65
N ALA A 50 -11.09 -3.08 -3.93
CA ALA A 50 -12.39 -3.35 -3.30
C ALA A 50 -13.47 -3.67 -4.34
N SER A 51 -13.36 -3.04 -5.52
CA SER A 51 -14.26 -3.19 -6.67
C SER A 51 -14.01 -4.49 -7.46
N ASP A 52 -12.77 -4.99 -7.49
CA ASP A 52 -12.38 -6.22 -8.20
C ASP A 52 -11.26 -6.97 -7.46
N SER A 53 -11.65 -7.91 -6.60
CA SER A 53 -10.74 -8.69 -5.77
C SER A 53 -9.84 -9.67 -6.53
N LYS A 54 -9.99 -9.77 -7.86
CA LYS A 54 -9.10 -10.59 -8.71
C LYS A 54 -7.85 -9.85 -9.14
N ARG A 55 -7.83 -8.53 -8.98
CA ARG A 55 -6.71 -7.67 -9.33
C ARG A 55 -5.96 -7.30 -8.06
N CYS A 56 -4.64 -7.41 -8.11
CA CYS A 56 -3.78 -6.88 -7.07
C CYS A 56 -2.64 -6.03 -7.62
N VAL A 57 -2.09 -5.22 -6.74
CA VAL A 57 -0.92 -4.38 -6.97
C VAL A 57 0.05 -4.60 -5.83
N GLU A 58 1.32 -4.87 -6.15
CA GLU A 58 2.39 -4.80 -5.16
C GLU A 58 2.57 -3.36 -4.70
N ALA A 59 2.56 -3.16 -3.39
CA ALA A 59 2.54 -1.84 -2.78
C ALA A 59 3.77 -1.64 -1.91
N ASN A 60 4.55 -0.61 -2.23
CA ASN A 60 5.70 -0.18 -1.44
C ASN A 60 5.30 1.05 -0.61
N HIS A 61 5.14 0.82 0.68
CA HIS A 61 4.70 1.80 1.66
C HIS A 61 5.89 2.53 2.25
N TYR A 62 5.89 3.84 2.16
CA TYR A 62 6.87 4.71 2.82
C TYR A 62 6.15 5.54 3.86
N CYS A 63 6.26 5.09 5.11
CA CYS A 63 5.41 5.54 6.21
C CYS A 63 6.10 6.54 7.12
N SER A 64 5.30 7.46 7.65
CA SER A 64 5.65 8.37 8.73
C SER A 64 4.63 8.20 9.86
N HIS A 65 5.10 8.24 11.11
CA HIS A 65 4.24 8.19 12.29
C HIS A 65 3.89 9.63 12.68
N LEU A 66 2.60 9.94 12.70
CA LEU A 66 2.13 11.25 13.20
C LEU A 66 2.06 11.25 14.72
N ASN A 67 1.69 10.10 15.30
CA ASN A 67 1.70 9.78 16.71
C ASN A 67 1.57 8.25 16.87
N GLU A 68 1.45 7.76 18.10
CA GLU A 68 1.31 6.33 18.40
C GLU A 68 0.08 5.67 17.75
N ASP A 69 -0.99 6.44 17.53
CA ASP A 69 -2.27 5.93 17.04
C ASP A 69 -2.50 6.16 15.54
N VAL A 70 -1.68 6.98 14.87
CA VAL A 70 -1.89 7.41 13.49
C VAL A 70 -0.61 7.38 12.69
N ARG A 71 -0.63 6.61 11.60
CA ARG A 71 0.41 6.56 10.58
C ARG A 71 -0.15 6.96 9.23
N GLN A 72 0.72 7.47 8.38
CA GLN A 72 0.40 7.80 6.98
C GLN A 72 1.53 7.33 6.09
N CYS A 73 1.19 6.80 4.93
CA CYS A 73 2.15 6.20 4.01
C CYS A 73 1.92 6.72 2.60
N LEU A 74 3.02 7.05 1.91
CA LEU A 74 3.03 7.19 0.46
C LEU A 74 3.23 5.80 -0.15
N ILE A 75 2.40 5.46 -1.14
CA ILE A 75 2.44 4.14 -1.78
C ILE A 75 3.05 4.26 -3.17
N TYR A 76 4.09 3.48 -3.44
CA TYR A 76 4.75 3.39 -4.72
C TYR A 76 4.60 1.99 -5.33
N ASP A 77 4.61 1.92 -6.66
CA ASP A 77 4.53 0.64 -7.40
C ASP A 77 5.79 -0.21 -7.29
N THR A 78 6.94 0.41 -7.08
CA THR A 78 8.24 -0.25 -6.91
C THR A 78 9.06 0.47 -5.84
N PRO A 79 10.14 -0.15 -5.30
CA PRO A 79 11.06 0.53 -4.39
C PRO A 79 12.16 1.33 -5.14
N ALA A 80 12.08 1.47 -6.46
CA ALA A 80 13.11 2.15 -7.25
C ALA A 80 13.07 3.69 -7.02
N PRO A 81 14.20 4.40 -7.14
CA PRO A 81 14.26 5.86 -6.91
C PRO A 81 13.31 6.71 -7.77
N ASN A 82 12.88 6.18 -8.91
CA ASN A 82 11.98 6.83 -9.85
C ASN A 82 10.57 6.25 -9.82
N ALA A 83 10.19 5.45 -8.81
CA ALA A 83 8.90 4.78 -8.76
C ALA A 83 7.69 5.73 -8.91
N ARG A 84 6.58 5.22 -9.44
CA ARG A 84 5.34 5.99 -9.56
C ARG A 84 4.68 6.05 -8.20
N LEU A 85 4.31 7.25 -7.75
CA LEU A 85 3.43 7.42 -6.59
C LEU A 85 2.02 6.99 -7.00
N ILE A 86 1.56 5.86 -6.49
CA ILE A 86 0.28 5.25 -6.88
C ILE A 86 -0.81 5.47 -5.86
N GLY A 87 -0.50 5.80 -4.60
CA GLY A 87 -1.52 5.83 -3.56
C GLY A 87 -1.08 6.47 -2.24
N VAL A 88 -2.04 6.53 -1.32
CA VAL A 88 -1.83 6.91 0.07
C VAL A 88 -2.58 5.90 0.95
N GLU A 89 -1.96 5.53 2.06
CA GLU A 89 -2.61 4.81 3.15
C GLU A 89 -2.57 5.64 4.44
N TYR A 90 -3.66 5.58 5.19
CA TYR A 90 -3.69 5.95 6.60
C TYR A 90 -3.89 4.69 7.43
N MET A 91 -3.10 4.55 8.49
CA MET A 91 -3.26 3.47 9.45
C MET A 91 -3.63 4.06 10.81
N ILE A 92 -4.65 3.51 11.45
CA ILE A 92 -5.09 3.96 12.78
C ILE A 92 -5.19 2.80 13.77
N SER A 93 -5.04 3.10 15.06
CA SER A 93 -5.24 2.12 16.11
C SER A 93 -6.69 1.63 16.18
N ALA A 94 -6.88 0.42 16.71
CA ALA A 94 -8.21 -0.14 16.97
C ALA A 94 -9.07 0.79 17.86
N THR A 95 -8.45 1.55 18.76
CA THR A 95 -9.14 2.53 19.62
C THR A 95 -9.78 3.64 18.77
N LEU A 96 -9.03 4.24 17.84
CA LEU A 96 -9.57 5.26 16.93
C LEU A 96 -10.59 4.65 15.96
N TYR A 97 -10.32 3.46 15.42
CA TYR A 97 -11.24 2.78 14.51
C TYR A 97 -12.63 2.57 15.12
N LYS A 98 -12.71 2.22 16.42
CA LYS A 98 -13.98 2.08 17.14
C LYS A 98 -14.79 3.38 17.23
N THR A 99 -14.17 4.53 17.09
CA THR A 99 -14.89 5.82 17.11
C THR A 99 -15.54 6.16 15.77
N LEU A 100 -15.15 5.48 14.68
CA LEU A 100 -15.67 5.72 13.34
C LEU A 100 -17.12 5.25 13.20
N SER A 101 -17.88 5.95 12.35
CA SER A 101 -19.21 5.54 11.93
C SER A 101 -19.16 4.21 11.18
N GLN A 102 -20.27 3.47 11.15
CA GLN A 102 -20.32 2.21 10.41
C GLN A 102 -20.06 2.38 8.91
N SER A 103 -20.52 3.48 8.31
CA SER A 103 -20.25 3.78 6.89
C SER A 103 -18.77 4.03 6.65
N GLU A 104 -18.10 4.75 7.54
CA GLU A 104 -16.68 5.04 7.43
C GLU A 104 -15.85 3.76 7.60
N ARG A 105 -16.17 2.91 8.58
CA ARG A 105 -15.48 1.63 8.83
C ARG A 105 -15.43 0.69 7.62
N LYS A 106 -16.41 0.77 6.71
CA LYS A 106 -16.42 0.00 5.46
C LYS A 106 -15.19 0.32 4.59
N LEU A 107 -14.62 1.52 4.70
CA LEU A 107 -13.47 1.98 3.91
C LEU A 107 -12.11 1.53 4.49
N TRP A 108 -12.11 0.73 5.56
CA TRP A 108 -10.90 0.31 6.24
C TRP A 108 -10.78 -1.22 6.24
N HIS A 109 -9.56 -1.71 6.22
CA HIS A 109 -9.22 -3.12 6.38
C HIS A 109 -8.32 -3.34 7.60
N SER A 110 -8.20 -4.58 8.04
CA SER A 110 -7.32 -4.98 9.14
C SER A 110 -6.05 -5.61 8.58
N HIS A 111 -4.90 -5.31 9.18
CA HIS A 111 -3.61 -5.86 8.76
C HIS A 111 -3.31 -7.27 9.31
N VAL A 112 -4.24 -7.87 10.09
CA VAL A 112 -4.01 -9.16 10.76
C VAL A 112 -3.53 -10.23 9.79
N PHE A 113 -4.22 -10.39 8.66
CA PHE A 113 -3.85 -11.43 7.70
C PHE A 113 -2.47 -11.18 7.08
N GLU A 114 -2.15 -9.95 6.70
CA GLU A 114 -0.87 -9.62 6.06
C GLU A 114 0.31 -9.87 6.99
N VAL A 115 0.15 -9.49 8.26
CA VAL A 115 1.14 -9.72 9.30
C VAL A 115 1.31 -11.22 9.53
N LYS A 116 0.20 -11.93 9.82
CA LYS A 116 0.23 -13.32 10.23
C LYS A 116 0.62 -14.26 9.11
N SER A 117 0.24 -13.99 7.86
CA SER A 117 0.62 -14.79 6.68
C SER A 117 2.10 -14.64 6.31
N GLY A 118 2.80 -13.65 6.87
CA GLY A 118 4.17 -13.30 6.47
C GLY A 118 4.24 -12.49 5.16
N MET A 119 3.09 -12.13 4.58
CA MET A 119 3.00 -11.37 3.34
C MET A 119 3.50 -9.93 3.52
N LEU A 120 3.15 -9.26 4.62
CA LEU A 120 3.70 -7.95 4.95
C LEU A 120 5.15 -8.10 5.41
N ILE A 121 6.06 -7.36 4.78
CA ILE A 121 7.47 -7.34 5.16
C ILE A 121 7.96 -5.90 5.35
N LEU A 122 9.00 -5.74 6.15
CA LEU A 122 9.87 -4.57 6.08
C LEU A 122 11.15 -5.01 5.36
N PRO A 123 11.44 -4.52 4.15
CA PRO A 123 12.70 -4.83 3.47
C PRO A 123 13.92 -4.43 4.31
N GLY A 124 14.87 -5.36 4.44
CA GLY A 124 16.07 -5.16 5.24
C GLY A 124 17.13 -4.30 4.55
N PRO A 125 17.88 -3.49 5.31
CA PRO A 125 18.99 -2.72 4.74
C PRO A 125 20.08 -3.66 4.22
N GLU A 126 20.65 -3.31 3.08
CA GLU A 126 21.74 -4.09 2.48
C GLU A 126 22.94 -4.18 3.44
N GLY A 127 23.45 -5.41 3.62
CA GLY A 127 24.62 -5.67 4.46
C GLY A 127 24.35 -5.84 5.96
N LEU A 128 23.11 -5.63 6.43
CA LEU A 128 22.75 -5.95 7.82
C LEU A 128 22.48 -7.46 7.97
N PRO A 129 22.96 -8.13 9.05
CA PRO A 129 22.67 -9.53 9.29
C PRO A 129 21.16 -9.79 9.37
N THR A 130 20.67 -10.75 8.59
CA THR A 130 19.24 -11.08 8.45
C THR A 130 18.56 -11.29 9.80
N GLY A 131 19.20 -12.01 10.73
CA GLY A 131 18.62 -12.27 12.05
C GLY A 131 18.35 -11.03 12.90
N ILE A 132 19.21 -10.01 12.84
CA ILE A 132 19.03 -8.75 13.59
C ILE A 132 17.86 -7.96 13.00
N TRP A 133 17.80 -7.87 11.67
CA TRP A 133 16.70 -7.17 11.00
C TRP A 133 15.37 -7.87 11.24
N GLU A 134 15.34 -9.21 11.16
CA GLU A 134 14.11 -9.97 11.35
C GLU A 134 13.51 -9.80 12.76
N GLU A 135 14.32 -9.63 13.80
CA GLU A 135 13.83 -9.34 15.14
C GLU A 135 13.16 -7.96 15.22
N ALA A 136 13.81 -6.93 14.67
CA ALA A 136 13.25 -5.58 14.61
C ALA A 136 11.97 -5.53 13.77
N GLU A 137 11.97 -6.18 12.60
CA GLU A 137 10.77 -6.32 11.76
C GLU A 137 9.66 -7.05 12.51
N THR A 138 9.95 -8.14 13.22
CA THR A 138 8.93 -8.89 13.96
C THR A 138 8.34 -8.04 15.08
N LYS A 139 9.14 -7.19 15.73
CA LYS A 139 8.65 -6.22 16.71
C LYS A 139 7.73 -5.18 16.11
N GLU A 140 8.05 -4.65 14.93
CA GLU A 140 7.14 -3.76 14.21
C GLU A 140 5.79 -4.44 13.90
N MET A 141 5.81 -5.74 13.59
CA MET A 141 4.59 -6.50 13.32
C MET A 141 3.71 -6.72 14.55
N GLU A 142 4.26 -6.67 15.78
CA GLU A 142 3.46 -6.70 17.02
C GLU A 142 2.55 -5.47 17.12
N ASP A 143 2.97 -4.32 16.58
CA ASP A 143 2.17 -3.10 16.55
C ASP A 143 1.23 -3.08 15.34
N VAL A 144 1.75 -3.40 14.14
CA VAL A 144 0.99 -3.29 12.88
C VAL A 144 -0.23 -4.22 12.87
N VAL A 145 -0.15 -5.39 13.51
CA VAL A 145 -1.28 -6.35 13.56
C VAL A 145 -2.56 -5.74 14.15
N GLY A 146 -2.42 -4.75 15.04
CA GLY A 146 -3.52 -4.04 15.70
C GLY A 146 -4.08 -2.83 14.94
N LEU A 147 -3.47 -2.46 13.81
CA LEU A 147 -3.85 -1.28 13.04
C LEU A 147 -4.91 -1.61 11.97
N TYR A 148 -5.69 -0.58 11.61
CA TYR A 148 -6.62 -0.59 10.50
C TYR A 148 -6.14 0.36 9.41
N GLY A 149 -6.11 -0.09 8.15
CA GLY A 149 -5.64 0.67 6.99
C GLY A 149 -6.79 1.18 6.13
N LYS A 150 -6.73 2.44 5.69
CA LYS A 150 -7.60 3.01 4.63
C LYS A 150 -6.71 3.49 3.50
N THR A 151 -6.88 2.86 2.34
CA THR A 151 -5.94 2.98 1.24
C THR A 151 -6.65 3.32 -0.04
N TYR A 152 -6.17 4.34 -0.74
CA TYR A 152 -6.64 4.66 -2.08
C TYR A 152 -5.48 4.66 -3.05
N HIS A 153 -5.67 3.99 -4.19
CA HIS A 153 -4.79 4.11 -5.34
C HIS A 153 -5.36 5.11 -6.34
N PHE A 154 -4.53 6.02 -6.81
CA PHE A 154 -4.81 7.03 -7.83
C PHE A 154 -4.27 6.63 -9.21
N TRP A 155 -3.50 5.54 -9.29
CA TRP A 155 -2.91 5.05 -10.54
C TRP A 155 -3.03 3.52 -10.64
N GLN A 156 -3.78 3.04 -11.63
CA GLN A 156 -3.99 1.61 -11.89
C GLN A 156 -2.89 1.04 -12.79
N VAL A 157 -1.69 0.88 -12.22
CA VAL A 157 -0.49 0.43 -12.96
C VAL A 157 -0.59 -1.01 -13.47
N ASP A 158 -1.40 -1.86 -12.83
CA ASP A 158 -1.65 -3.25 -13.23
C ASP A 158 -2.37 -3.38 -14.57
N ARG A 159 -3.13 -2.35 -14.97
CA ARG A 159 -3.74 -2.26 -16.31
C ARG A 159 -2.74 -1.86 -17.41
N GLY A 160 -1.52 -1.47 -17.04
CA GLY A 160 -0.53 -0.89 -17.95
C GLY A 160 -0.77 0.59 -18.24
N ASP A 161 -1.60 1.28 -17.44
CA ASP A 161 -1.86 2.71 -17.61
C ASP A 161 -0.56 3.52 -17.45
N LYS A 162 -0.21 4.33 -18.46
CA LYS A 162 1.00 5.16 -18.47
C LYS A 162 0.82 6.52 -17.80
N LEU A 163 -0.39 6.84 -17.37
CA LEU A 163 -0.78 8.04 -16.62
C LEU A 163 -1.81 7.64 -15.54
N PRO A 164 -1.97 8.42 -14.46
CA PRO A 164 -2.98 8.16 -13.44
C PRO A 164 -4.38 8.53 -13.96
N LEU A 165 -5.00 7.61 -14.71
CA LEU A 165 -6.31 7.80 -15.33
C LEU A 165 -7.44 7.37 -14.39
N GLY A 166 -8.56 8.09 -14.44
CA GLY A 166 -9.77 7.76 -13.70
C GLY A 166 -9.80 8.32 -12.27
N GLY A 167 -10.77 7.85 -11.49
CA GLY A 167 -10.94 8.21 -10.09
C GLY A 167 -10.07 7.37 -9.15
N PRO A 168 -10.01 7.75 -7.87
CA PRO A 168 -9.32 6.96 -6.85
C PRO A 168 -10.06 5.64 -6.59
N GLU A 169 -9.31 4.55 -6.50
CA GLU A 169 -9.82 3.22 -6.20
C GLU A 169 -9.54 2.87 -4.75
N LEU A 170 -10.58 2.44 -4.03
CA LEU A 170 -10.43 1.91 -2.68
C LEU A 170 -9.70 0.57 -2.75
N MET A 171 -8.61 0.49 -1.99
CA MET A 171 -7.81 -0.71 -1.87
C MET A 171 -8.06 -1.39 -0.53
N MET A 172 -8.06 -2.71 -0.57
CA MET A 172 -8.19 -3.58 0.58
C MET A 172 -7.00 -4.51 0.65
N SER A 173 -6.94 -5.24 1.75
CA SER A 173 -5.97 -6.29 1.98
C SER A 173 -6.60 -7.68 1.83
N PHE A 174 -5.77 -8.68 1.56
CA PHE A 174 -6.19 -10.07 1.63
C PHE A 174 -6.64 -10.41 3.05
N THR A 175 -7.66 -11.26 3.16
CA THR A 175 -8.21 -11.74 4.44
C THR A 175 -8.15 -13.27 4.56
N GLY A 176 -7.50 -13.96 3.61
CA GLY A 176 -7.39 -15.41 3.61
C GLY A 176 -6.56 -15.95 2.45
N GLU A 177 -6.03 -17.16 2.61
CA GLU A 177 -5.36 -17.87 1.53
C GLU A 177 -6.33 -18.22 0.39
N GLY A 178 -5.84 -18.28 -0.85
CA GLY A 178 -6.62 -18.69 -2.02
C GLY A 178 -7.64 -17.67 -2.53
N GLN A 179 -7.63 -16.42 -2.03
CA GLN A 179 -8.52 -15.36 -2.51
C GLN A 179 -8.19 -14.88 -3.92
N GLN A 180 -6.94 -15.05 -4.36
CA GLN A 180 -6.49 -14.69 -5.69
C GLN A 180 -5.61 -15.79 -6.28
N GLU A 181 -5.90 -16.12 -7.53
CA GLU A 181 -5.07 -16.99 -8.35
C GLU A 181 -3.71 -16.31 -8.63
N GLY A 182 -2.61 -17.03 -8.43
CA GLY A 182 -1.27 -16.46 -8.63
C GLY A 182 -0.67 -15.73 -7.44
N LEU A 183 -1.38 -15.59 -6.31
CA LEU A 183 -0.86 -14.84 -5.15
C LEU A 183 0.43 -15.45 -4.56
N SER A 184 0.52 -16.78 -4.54
CA SER A 184 1.71 -17.48 -4.02
C SER A 184 2.92 -17.26 -4.92
N GLU A 185 2.71 -17.20 -6.23
CA GLU A 185 3.71 -16.89 -7.24
C GLU A 185 4.20 -15.45 -7.09
N LEU A 186 3.28 -14.49 -6.97
CA LEU A 186 3.61 -13.07 -6.75
C LEU A 186 4.43 -12.87 -5.46
N ILE A 187 4.00 -13.51 -4.36
CA ILE A 187 4.74 -13.48 -3.09
C ILE A 187 6.12 -14.13 -3.26
N GLY A 188 6.22 -15.25 -3.99
CA GLY A 188 7.48 -15.93 -4.26
C GLY A 188 8.47 -15.09 -5.06
N GLU A 189 7.99 -14.38 -6.10
CA GLU A 189 8.79 -13.45 -6.88
C GLU A 189 9.29 -12.28 -6.02
N ARG A 190 8.41 -11.69 -5.21
CA ARG A 190 8.75 -10.64 -4.24
C ARG A 190 9.80 -11.13 -3.25
N ASP A 191 9.57 -12.29 -2.65
CA ASP A 191 10.48 -12.90 -1.68
C ASP A 191 11.88 -13.11 -2.28
N SER A 192 11.95 -13.54 -3.54
CA SER A 192 13.22 -13.66 -4.26
C SER A 192 13.91 -12.31 -4.45
N ARG A 193 13.17 -11.25 -4.83
CA ARG A 193 13.74 -9.90 -5.02
C ARG A 193 14.27 -9.31 -3.71
N PHE A 194 13.52 -9.45 -2.63
CA PHE A 194 13.88 -8.93 -1.32
C PHE A 194 14.75 -9.87 -0.47
N LYS A 195 15.03 -11.09 -0.98
CA LYS A 195 15.81 -12.13 -0.28
C LYS A 195 15.23 -12.49 1.09
N VAL A 196 13.91 -12.64 1.15
CA VAL A 196 13.15 -12.99 2.37
C VAL A 196 12.36 -14.29 2.18
N SER A 197 11.74 -14.78 3.25
CA SER A 197 10.79 -15.89 3.19
C SER A 197 9.52 -15.57 3.98
N SER A 198 8.41 -15.38 3.28
CA SER A 198 7.09 -15.14 3.86
C SER A 198 6.66 -16.31 4.74
N LYS A 199 7.00 -17.55 4.35
CA LYS A 199 6.76 -18.74 5.17
C LYS A 199 7.50 -18.70 6.51
N GLN A 200 8.80 -18.37 6.50
CA GLN A 200 9.56 -18.26 7.75
C GLN A 200 9.04 -17.12 8.63
N LYS A 201 8.64 -15.99 8.02
CA LYS A 201 8.02 -14.87 8.72
C LYS A 201 6.70 -15.27 9.38
N ARG A 202 5.82 -15.97 8.67
CA ARG A 202 4.59 -16.54 9.24
C ARG A 202 4.87 -17.42 10.45
N ASP A 203 5.80 -18.36 10.30
CA ASP A 203 6.13 -19.32 11.37
C ASP A 203 6.69 -18.58 12.61
N LYS A 204 7.54 -17.57 12.40
CA LYS A 204 8.06 -16.72 13.48
C LYS A 204 7.00 -15.86 14.15
N ARG A 205 6.03 -15.35 13.39
CA ARG A 205 4.93 -14.49 13.88
C ARG A 205 3.76 -15.28 14.46
N ALA A 206 3.87 -16.61 14.55
CA ALA A 206 2.81 -17.47 15.09
C ALA A 206 2.42 -17.08 16.53
N TYR A 207 3.38 -16.58 17.34
CA TYR A 207 3.14 -16.17 18.72
C TYR A 207 2.39 -14.84 18.87
N ILE A 208 2.37 -13.99 17.83
CA ILE A 208 1.69 -12.69 17.88
C ILE A 208 0.19 -12.94 18.02
N GLU A 209 -0.42 -12.44 19.09
CA GLU A 209 -1.86 -12.60 19.32
C GLU A 209 -2.65 -11.90 18.22
N GLU A 210 -3.70 -12.55 17.72
CA GLU A 210 -4.60 -11.93 16.75
C GLU A 210 -5.62 -11.05 17.50
N PRO A 211 -5.62 -9.72 17.28
CA PRO A 211 -6.60 -8.85 17.89
C PRO A 211 -8.00 -9.20 17.37
N GLU A 212 -9.01 -8.99 18.22
CA GLU A 212 -10.40 -9.12 17.80
C GLU A 212 -10.69 -8.14 16.67
N ILE A 213 -11.02 -8.68 15.49
CA ILE A 213 -11.25 -7.83 14.33
C ILE A 213 -12.70 -7.33 14.35
N HIS A 214 -12.87 -6.05 14.62
CA HIS A 214 -14.16 -5.38 14.80
C HIS A 214 -15.08 -5.50 13.58
N GLU A 215 -16.39 -5.52 13.86
CA GLU A 215 -17.45 -5.51 12.85
C GLU A 215 -17.53 -4.17 12.10
N GLY A 216 -18.14 -4.21 10.90
CA GLY A 216 -18.37 -3.02 10.07
C GLY A 216 -17.34 -2.79 8.96
N ARG A 217 -16.26 -3.59 8.89
CA ARG A 217 -15.29 -3.55 7.79
C ARG A 217 -15.80 -4.29 6.55
N LEU A 218 -15.37 -3.85 5.36
CA LEU A 218 -15.55 -4.65 4.14
C LEU A 218 -14.70 -5.93 4.24
N LYS A 219 -15.31 -7.08 3.92
CA LYS A 219 -14.59 -8.36 3.79
C LYS A 219 -14.42 -8.64 2.30
N VAL A 220 -13.17 -8.85 1.86
CA VAL A 220 -12.89 -9.30 0.49
C VAL A 220 -13.46 -10.71 0.33
N ARG A 221 -14.57 -10.85 -0.40
CA ARG A 221 -15.17 -12.17 -0.67
C ARG A 221 -14.61 -12.75 -1.97
N ALA A 222 -14.41 -14.08 -1.99
CA ALA A 222 -13.94 -14.83 -3.15
C ALA A 222 -14.95 -14.91 -4.32
N ARG A 223 -16.11 -14.24 -4.22
CA ARG A 223 -17.15 -14.23 -5.26
C ARG A 223 -17.61 -12.79 -5.49
N ALA A 224 -17.37 -12.31 -6.70
CA ALA A 224 -17.76 -11.00 -7.23
C ALA A 224 -19.29 -10.85 -7.29
N THR A 225 -19.93 -10.64 -6.16
CA THR A 225 -21.31 -10.14 -6.05
C THR A 225 -21.41 -9.43 -4.71
N MET A 226 -21.04 -8.14 -4.67
CA MET A 226 -21.03 -7.39 -3.41
C MET A 226 -21.39 -5.91 -3.57
N TYR A 227 -22.28 -5.59 -4.52
CA TYR A 227 -22.82 -4.24 -4.72
C TYR A 227 -24.35 -4.17 -4.80
N ALA A 228 -25.08 -5.22 -4.40
CA ALA A 228 -26.53 -5.27 -4.65
C ALA A 228 -27.42 -4.75 -3.50
N ASP A 229 -26.96 -4.65 -2.24
CA ASP A 229 -27.92 -4.53 -1.11
C ASP A 229 -27.63 -3.43 -0.06
N ASP A 230 -26.75 -2.44 -0.31
CA ASP A 230 -26.65 -1.30 0.63
C ASP A 230 -26.18 -0.02 -0.08
N ASP A 231 -27.02 1.01 -0.01
CA ASP A 231 -27.12 2.20 -0.89
C ASP A 231 -26.04 3.27 -0.68
N THR A 232 -24.77 2.89 -0.63
CA THR A 232 -23.64 3.85 -0.66
C THR A 232 -22.52 3.34 -1.54
N ASP A 233 -22.74 3.45 -2.85
CA ASP A 233 -21.73 3.25 -3.86
C ASP A 233 -20.81 4.48 -3.87
N ALA A 234 -19.63 4.38 -3.23
CA ALA A 234 -18.63 5.46 -3.24
C ALA A 234 -18.20 5.83 -4.67
N ASP A 235 -18.30 4.86 -5.58
CA ASP A 235 -18.09 5.01 -7.01
C ASP A 235 -19.24 5.80 -7.66
N ARG A 236 -20.48 5.63 -7.20
CA ARG A 236 -21.65 6.43 -7.60
C ARG A 236 -21.53 7.88 -7.15
N VAL A 237 -21.14 8.16 -5.90
CA VAL A 237 -20.96 9.54 -5.41
C VAL A 237 -19.91 10.29 -6.23
N TRP A 238 -18.84 9.61 -6.63
CA TRP A 238 -17.81 10.20 -7.49
C TRP A 238 -18.31 10.40 -8.92
N LYS A 239 -18.96 9.40 -9.53
CA LYS A 239 -19.54 9.48 -10.89
C LYS A 239 -20.66 10.52 -10.99
N GLU A 240 -21.54 10.61 -10.00
CA GLU A 240 -22.65 11.59 -9.97
C GLU A 240 -22.16 13.03 -9.79
N SER A 241 -21.03 13.23 -9.11
CA SER A 241 -20.44 14.57 -8.91
C SER A 241 -19.83 15.16 -10.19
N PHE A 242 -19.50 14.34 -11.19
CA PHE A 242 -18.88 14.76 -12.46
C PHE A 242 -19.72 14.47 -13.71
N ALA A 243 -20.88 13.80 -13.58
CA ALA A 243 -21.77 13.50 -14.70
C ALA A 243 -22.53 14.72 -15.27
N SER A 244 -22.23 15.95 -14.82
CA SER A 244 -22.96 17.16 -15.24
C SER A 244 -22.28 18.00 -16.33
N GLU A 245 -21.08 17.65 -16.81
CA GLU A 245 -20.34 18.52 -17.75
C GLU A 245 -20.37 18.14 -19.24
N ASP A 246 -20.93 16.98 -19.63
CA ASP A 246 -20.96 16.56 -21.05
C ASP A 246 -22.34 16.69 -21.74
N SER A 247 -23.20 17.59 -21.27
CA SER A 247 -24.44 17.92 -21.99
C SER A 247 -24.60 19.42 -22.25
N LYS A 248 -23.81 19.97 -23.19
CA LYS A 248 -24.20 21.08 -24.08
C LYS A 248 -23.49 21.01 -25.43
#